data_AF-A0A6M8NWT7-F1
#
_entry.id   AF-A0A6M8NWT7-F1
#
_cell.length_a   1.000
_cell.length_b   1.000
_cell.length_c   1.000
_cell.angle_alpha   90.00
_cell.angle_beta   90.00
_cell.angle_gamma   90.00
#
_symmetry.space_group_name_H-M   'P 1'
#
loop_
_entity.id
_entity.type
_entity.pdbx_description
1 polymer ?
#
loop_
_entity_poly.entity_id
_entity_poly.type
_entity_poly.pdbx_seq_one_letter_code
_entity_poly.pdbx_strand_id
1 'polypeptide(L)'
;MASFKDWLDDFAVKNELNPNNTFTFTRKDGNKEVVTLKQIFDFVATQSEKVQEQFKDSLLKGQEANNIAGYMYQASRRFKLPAMKESELSVYESEQHKKDDWKKNWREEQESIKENAINLFQDLEDRLKNPETAKEALKEYQEYVAQFKDLYRYSINNVMLIQAQMQKRGIELSGFVKSEKDWKELGVSIKDKPIKIFVPHIEKAYEMQAVVEQGIKNYVYKLDENGEKIPKLDKDGNQMTHTSYWLTGKVYDANQTDAYESGIIKKIDGVELANERYTKDDLIEIAKVFSDKLKVDINFRPIQQDMSGYFTTKNGKSEIHIDSNMDINNQLATLLHEVGHRILHTQDYFDRKVFNKTRRECEAESFAFITSNQFKLETSSAKYLLGYLQADPNNKLKDVFADVLKAVRTFNDKVNVEELMNKIHKENTQTTIKTDENKKFNQIILNCQEAVWDRELADNKELLAVAFLRDFYTGYGSANAETMSGIVKELYQVDFTKDDVFKIEELTKREINMDLKVDFEDKPYSIEEIRAKYDLEMKDEQGLSEAQKAVLGSMYDNALSNFKKDMEEAQKASEEFNQISLEDKPNLQQENQEENTTKNTQRQQRQ
;
A
#
# COMPACT_ATOMS: atom_id res chain seq x y z
N MET A 1 9.66 -20.52 64.88
CA MET A 1 10.54 -19.57 64.17
C MET A 1 10.90 -20.23 62.85
N ALA A 2 10.74 -19.53 61.72
CA ALA A 2 11.19 -20.05 60.43
C ALA A 2 12.71 -20.26 60.47
N SER A 3 13.22 -21.36 59.92
CA SER A 3 14.66 -21.59 59.88
C SER A 3 15.32 -20.57 58.94
N PHE A 4 16.62 -20.30 59.12
CA PHE A 4 17.36 -19.43 58.19
C PHE A 4 17.28 -19.93 56.74
N LYS A 5 17.21 -21.26 56.55
CA LYS A 5 17.04 -21.88 55.24
C LYS A 5 15.67 -21.53 54.63
N ASP A 6 14.59 -21.61 55.40
CA ASP A 6 13.25 -21.23 54.93
C ASP A 6 13.20 -19.74 54.54
N TRP A 7 13.88 -18.88 55.31
CA TRP A 7 14.01 -17.45 54.96
C TRP A 7 14.80 -17.24 53.67
N LEU A 8 15.89 -17.99 53.47
CA LEU A 8 16.76 -17.85 52.31
C LEU A 8 16.08 -18.35 51.03
N ASP A 9 15.31 -19.43 51.13
CA ASP A 9 14.51 -19.96 50.02
C ASP A 9 13.39 -18.97 49.63
N ASP A 10 12.67 -18.40 50.61
CA ASP A 10 11.66 -17.35 50.36
C ASP A 10 12.28 -16.08 49.76
N PHE A 11 13.45 -15.67 50.27
CA PHE A 11 14.20 -14.54 49.73
C PHE A 11 14.63 -14.78 48.27
N ALA A 12 15.09 -15.99 47.93
CA ALA A 12 15.49 -16.34 46.59
C ALA A 12 14.30 -16.31 45.61
N VAL A 13 13.14 -16.86 46.01
CA VAL A 13 11.92 -16.84 45.21
C VAL A 13 11.42 -15.40 44.99
N LYS A 14 11.34 -14.61 46.07
CA LYS A 14 10.85 -13.23 46.03
C LYS A 14 11.70 -12.31 45.14
N ASN A 15 12.99 -12.60 45.01
CA ASN A 15 13.94 -11.81 44.22
C ASN A 15 14.36 -12.53 42.92
N GLU A 16 13.61 -13.55 42.48
CA GLU A 16 13.83 -14.27 41.22
C GLU A 16 15.27 -14.81 41.03
N LEU A 17 15.92 -15.21 42.13
CA LEU A 17 17.28 -15.75 42.09
C LEU A 17 17.25 -17.19 41.60
N ASN A 18 17.89 -17.46 40.45
CA ASN A 18 18.04 -18.83 39.93
C ASN A 18 19.14 -19.59 40.69
N PRO A 19 18.83 -20.69 41.41
CA PRO A 19 19.82 -21.45 42.19
C PRO A 19 20.97 -22.04 41.35
N ASN A 20 20.77 -22.19 40.04
CA ASN A 20 21.77 -22.71 39.11
C ASN A 20 22.72 -21.64 38.56
N ASN A 21 22.48 -20.34 38.86
CA ASN A 21 23.44 -19.29 38.51
C ASN A 21 24.76 -19.53 39.24
N THR A 22 25.88 -19.18 38.60
CA THR A 22 27.23 -19.44 39.12
C THR A 22 27.98 -18.16 39.42
N PHE A 23 28.86 -18.23 40.41
CA PHE A 23 29.94 -17.30 40.63
C PHE A 23 31.29 -17.96 40.37
N THR A 24 32.18 -17.19 39.75
CA THR A 24 33.57 -17.60 39.56
C THR A 24 34.44 -16.80 40.53
N PHE A 25 35.11 -17.50 41.45
CA PHE A 25 36.06 -16.94 42.38
C PHE A 25 37.48 -17.22 41.90
N THR A 26 38.25 -16.17 41.64
CA THR A 26 39.69 -16.31 41.38
C THR A 26 40.43 -16.32 42.72
N ARG A 27 41.07 -17.45 43.05
CA ARG A 27 41.88 -17.60 44.26
C ARG A 27 43.27 -16.97 44.07
N LYS A 28 44.00 -16.77 45.17
CA LYS A 28 45.31 -16.08 45.19
C LYS A 28 46.39 -16.82 44.38
N ASP A 29 46.22 -18.10 44.13
CA ASP A 29 47.06 -18.97 43.32
C ASP A 29 46.71 -18.94 41.82
N GLY A 30 45.69 -18.14 41.43
CA GLY A 30 45.23 -18.03 40.04
C GLY A 30 44.18 -19.07 39.65
N ASN A 31 43.86 -20.02 40.51
CA ASN A 31 42.84 -21.03 40.24
C ASN A 31 41.44 -20.41 40.27
N LYS A 32 40.59 -20.80 39.31
CA LYS A 32 39.18 -20.39 39.23
C LYS A 32 38.30 -21.46 39.86
N GLU A 33 37.56 -21.10 40.88
CA GLU A 33 36.52 -21.95 41.48
C GLU A 33 35.15 -21.47 41.01
N VAL A 34 34.37 -22.34 40.37
CA VAL A 34 32.98 -22.07 39.98
C VAL A 34 32.06 -22.67 41.03
N VAL A 35 31.14 -21.87 41.56
CA VAL A 35 30.18 -22.28 42.60
C VAL A 35 28.79 -21.79 42.25
N THR A 36 27.77 -22.63 42.38
CA THR A 36 26.37 -22.25 42.16
C THR A 36 25.79 -21.48 43.34
N LEU A 37 24.74 -20.68 43.10
CA LEU A 37 24.01 -20.02 44.18
C LEU A 37 23.43 -21.04 45.17
N LYS A 38 22.95 -22.18 44.67
CA LYS A 38 22.48 -23.29 45.53
C LYS A 38 23.57 -23.78 46.47
N GLN A 39 24.79 -23.99 45.98
CA GLN A 39 25.91 -24.42 46.81
C GLN A 39 26.27 -23.37 47.88
N ILE A 40 26.17 -22.08 47.54
CA ILE A 40 26.37 -20.99 48.50
C ILE A 40 25.27 -21.03 49.57
N PHE A 41 24.01 -21.17 49.18
CA PHE A 41 22.88 -21.20 50.09
C PHE A 41 22.93 -22.40 51.03
N ASP A 42 23.16 -23.59 50.48
CA ASP A 42 23.33 -24.82 51.25
C ASP A 42 24.53 -24.71 52.20
N PHE A 43 25.65 -24.12 51.77
CA PHE A 43 26.81 -23.93 52.63
C PHE A 43 26.52 -22.97 53.78
N VAL A 44 25.96 -21.79 53.51
CA VAL A 44 25.69 -20.77 54.54
C VAL A 44 24.66 -21.27 55.56
N ALA A 45 23.66 -22.04 55.12
CA ALA A 45 22.67 -22.66 56.01
C ALA A 45 23.27 -23.63 57.04
N THR A 46 24.49 -24.14 56.81
CA THR A 46 25.23 -24.99 57.76
C THR A 46 26.18 -24.22 58.68
N GLN A 47 26.36 -22.91 58.46
CA GLN A 47 27.25 -22.07 59.28
C GLN A 47 26.59 -21.62 60.58
N SER A 48 27.36 -21.01 61.48
CA SER A 48 26.83 -20.47 62.74
C SER A 48 25.80 -19.35 62.51
N GLU A 49 24.88 -19.16 63.46
CA GLU A 49 23.83 -18.13 63.39
C GLU A 49 24.40 -16.74 63.10
N LYS A 50 25.56 -16.39 63.68
CA LYS A 50 26.26 -15.14 63.41
C LYS A 50 26.64 -14.96 61.94
N VAL A 51 27.10 -16.03 61.29
CA VAL A 51 27.46 -15.99 59.86
C VAL A 51 26.22 -15.90 58.99
N GLN A 52 25.16 -16.61 59.37
CA GLN A 52 23.85 -16.56 58.71
C GLN A 52 23.26 -15.15 58.77
N GLU A 53 23.27 -14.48 59.93
CA GLU A 53 22.84 -13.09 60.09
C GLU A 53 23.66 -12.11 59.24
N GLN A 54 24.99 -12.24 59.23
CA GLN A 54 25.85 -11.38 58.39
C GLN A 54 25.59 -11.57 56.89
N PHE A 55 25.32 -12.80 56.45
CA PHE A 55 24.96 -13.08 55.07
C PHE A 55 23.58 -12.51 54.73
N LYS A 56 22.60 -12.68 55.62
CA LYS A 56 21.26 -12.08 55.51
C LYS A 56 21.32 -10.56 55.40
N ASP A 57 22.09 -9.88 56.26
CA ASP A 57 22.30 -8.43 56.20
C ASP A 57 22.92 -7.99 54.86
N SER A 58 23.84 -8.79 54.32
CA SER A 58 24.45 -8.50 53.02
C SER A 58 23.44 -8.61 51.88
N LEU A 59 22.57 -9.62 51.91
CA LEU A 59 21.50 -9.80 50.91
C LEU A 59 20.43 -8.71 51.00
N LEU A 60 20.03 -8.31 52.21
CA LEU A 60 19.08 -7.22 52.42
C LEU A 60 19.65 -5.89 51.94
N LYS A 61 20.92 -5.58 52.23
CA LYS A 61 21.62 -4.41 51.65
C LYS A 61 21.71 -4.48 50.14
N GLY A 62 21.96 -5.67 49.59
CA GLY A 62 21.93 -5.91 48.15
C GLY A 62 20.55 -5.67 47.54
N GLN A 63 19.47 -5.98 48.26
CA GLN A 63 18.09 -5.72 47.82
C GLN A 63 17.79 -4.21 47.83
N GLU A 64 18.17 -3.49 48.89
CA GLU A 64 18.04 -2.04 48.97
C GLU A 64 18.84 -1.31 47.87
N ALA A 65 20.02 -1.83 47.53
CA ALA A 65 20.89 -1.30 46.48
C ALA A 65 20.59 -1.86 45.08
N ASN A 66 19.52 -2.64 44.90
CA ASN A 66 19.18 -3.33 43.64
C ASN A 66 20.36 -4.11 42.98
N ASN A 67 21.25 -4.67 43.81
CA ASN A 67 22.46 -5.40 43.42
C ASN A 67 22.69 -6.62 44.32
N ILE A 68 21.67 -7.47 44.46
CA ILE A 68 21.73 -8.67 45.30
C ILE A 68 22.90 -9.58 44.88
N ALA A 69 23.15 -9.73 43.58
CA ALA A 69 24.23 -10.59 43.06
C ALA A 69 25.63 -10.08 43.48
N GLY A 70 25.91 -8.78 43.41
CA GLY A 70 27.20 -8.22 43.80
C GLY A 70 27.46 -8.35 45.31
N TYR A 71 26.46 -8.06 46.13
CA TYR A 71 26.56 -8.22 47.58
C TYR A 71 26.69 -9.68 48.00
N MET A 72 25.93 -10.57 47.37
CA MET A 72 26.04 -12.01 47.56
C MET A 72 27.42 -12.53 47.16
N TYR A 73 27.99 -12.07 46.04
CA TYR A 73 29.35 -12.41 45.62
C TYR A 73 30.39 -12.01 46.67
N GLN A 74 30.32 -10.77 47.17
CA GLN A 74 31.27 -10.27 48.17
C GLN A 74 31.16 -11.00 49.51
N ALA A 75 29.92 -11.27 49.97
CA ALA A 75 29.67 -12.03 51.18
C ALA A 75 30.19 -13.47 51.07
N SER A 76 30.00 -14.09 49.90
CA SER A 76 30.40 -15.47 49.63
C SER A 76 31.90 -15.66 49.42
N ARG A 77 32.62 -14.61 48.99
CA ARG A 77 34.05 -14.66 48.65
C ARG A 77 34.94 -15.10 49.83
N ARG A 78 34.47 -14.93 51.06
CA ARG A 78 35.21 -15.29 52.29
C ARG A 78 35.03 -16.75 52.70
N PHE A 79 34.08 -17.47 52.11
CA PHE A 79 33.79 -18.85 52.45
C PHE A 79 34.69 -19.85 51.69
N LYS A 80 35.01 -20.95 52.37
CA LYS A 80 35.59 -22.16 51.74
C LYS A 80 34.45 -23.02 51.22
N LEU A 81 33.88 -22.60 50.10
CA LEU A 81 32.77 -23.28 49.46
C LEU A 81 33.25 -24.62 48.86
N PRO A 82 32.48 -25.71 48.98
CA PRO A 82 32.81 -26.95 48.31
C PRO A 82 32.82 -26.71 46.78
N ALA A 83 33.88 -27.14 46.12
CA ALA A 83 33.97 -27.07 44.66
C ALA A 83 32.80 -27.85 44.03
N MET A 84 32.31 -27.37 42.88
CA MET A 84 31.32 -28.08 42.07
C MET A 84 31.80 -29.50 41.80
N LYS A 85 30.92 -30.50 42.02
CA LYS A 85 31.30 -31.90 41.79
C LYS A 85 31.67 -32.06 40.32
N GLU A 86 32.65 -32.91 40.01
CA GLU A 86 33.15 -33.09 38.65
C GLU A 86 32.03 -33.46 37.64
N SER A 87 31.02 -34.21 38.08
CA SER A 87 29.82 -34.51 37.29
C SER A 87 28.92 -33.29 37.02
N GLU A 88 28.85 -32.35 37.95
CA GLU A 88 28.08 -31.10 37.81
C GLU A 88 28.87 -30.06 37.00
N LEU A 89 30.19 -30.02 37.18
CA LEU A 89 31.11 -29.19 36.41
C LEU A 89 31.12 -29.61 34.93
N SER A 90 31.16 -30.90 34.65
CA SER A 90 31.03 -31.47 33.30
C SER A 90 29.74 -31.04 32.60
N VAL A 91 28.60 -31.10 33.30
CA VAL A 91 27.31 -30.66 32.75
C VAL A 91 27.33 -29.16 32.47
N TYR A 92 27.80 -28.34 33.42
CA TYR A 92 27.94 -26.90 33.25
C TYR A 92 28.88 -26.52 32.09
N GLU A 93 30.04 -27.16 31.99
CA GLU A 93 31.00 -26.97 30.89
C GLU A 93 30.39 -27.37 29.55
N SER A 94 29.62 -28.47 29.50
CA SER A 94 28.91 -28.87 28.28
C SER A 94 27.83 -27.86 27.87
N GLU A 95 27.13 -27.24 28.82
CA GLU A 95 26.14 -26.19 28.56
C GLU A 95 26.81 -24.89 28.10
N GLN A 96 27.97 -24.53 28.66
CA GLN A 96 28.77 -23.40 28.21
C GLN A 96 29.33 -23.65 26.81
N HIS A 97 29.87 -24.84 26.53
CA HIS A 97 30.31 -25.24 25.20
C HIS A 97 29.19 -25.15 24.18
N LYS A 98 27.98 -25.66 24.48
CA LYS A 98 26.80 -25.51 23.61
C LYS A 98 26.44 -24.04 23.36
N LYS A 99 26.53 -23.18 24.37
CA LYS A 99 26.29 -21.73 24.23
C LYS A 99 27.37 -21.07 23.38
N ASP A 100 28.62 -21.46 23.51
CA ASP A 100 29.74 -20.90 22.76
C ASP A 100 29.75 -21.39 21.31
N ASP A 101 29.43 -22.65 21.05
CA ASP A 101 29.18 -23.20 19.72
C ASP A 101 28.00 -22.50 19.03
N TRP A 102 26.89 -22.29 19.76
CA TRP A 102 25.77 -21.51 19.25
C TRP A 102 26.18 -20.07 18.90
N LYS A 103 26.92 -19.38 19.78
CA LYS A 103 27.41 -18.01 19.51
C LYS A 103 28.33 -17.98 18.30
N LYS A 104 29.22 -18.97 18.15
CA LYS A 104 30.13 -19.09 17.02
C LYS A 104 29.36 -19.28 15.72
N ASN A 105 28.46 -20.28 15.67
CA ASN A 105 27.63 -20.56 14.50
C ASN A 105 26.75 -19.35 14.14
N TRP A 106 26.17 -18.68 15.13
CA TRP A 106 25.39 -17.47 14.92
C TRP A 106 26.25 -16.36 14.28
N ARG A 107 27.46 -16.10 14.80
CA ARG A 107 28.38 -15.11 14.21
C ARG A 107 28.77 -15.46 12.78
N GLU A 108 29.11 -16.72 12.53
CA GLU A 108 29.46 -17.21 11.19
C GLU A 108 28.30 -17.04 10.20
N GLU A 109 27.06 -17.33 10.61
CA GLU A 109 25.86 -17.06 9.81
C GLU A 109 25.70 -15.56 9.51
N GLN A 110 25.86 -14.70 10.52
CA GLN A 110 25.76 -13.25 10.34
C GLN A 110 26.80 -12.72 9.36
N GLU A 111 28.06 -13.16 9.49
CA GLU A 111 29.14 -12.76 8.60
C GLU A 111 28.90 -13.28 7.17
N SER A 112 28.46 -14.54 7.00
CA SER A 112 28.13 -15.08 5.68
C SER A 112 27.02 -14.30 4.97
N ILE A 113 25.99 -13.85 5.69
CA ILE A 113 24.91 -13.04 5.11
C ILE A 113 25.45 -11.68 4.65
N LYS A 114 26.28 -11.02 5.48
CA LYS A 114 26.89 -9.72 5.13
C LYS A 114 27.84 -9.85 3.94
N GLU A 115 28.70 -10.87 3.95
CA GLU A 115 29.67 -11.14 2.91
C GLU A 115 28.98 -11.41 1.57
N ASN A 116 27.92 -12.22 1.55
CA ASN A 116 27.13 -12.45 0.36
C ASN A 116 26.56 -11.15 -0.23
N ALA A 117 26.01 -10.28 0.63
CA ALA A 117 25.53 -8.98 0.17
C ALA A 117 26.68 -8.13 -0.37
N ILE A 118 27.79 -7.98 0.37
CA ILE A 118 28.95 -7.19 -0.06
C ILE A 118 29.46 -7.67 -1.43
N ASN A 119 29.66 -8.97 -1.59
CA ASN A 119 30.21 -9.56 -2.82
C ASN A 119 29.28 -9.33 -4.02
N LEU A 120 27.96 -9.50 -3.83
CA LEU A 120 26.97 -9.25 -4.88
C LEU A 120 27.03 -7.81 -5.39
N PHE A 121 27.10 -6.83 -4.49
CA PHE A 121 27.12 -5.41 -4.88
C PHE A 121 28.48 -4.96 -5.42
N GLN A 122 29.58 -5.55 -4.93
CA GLN A 122 30.91 -5.31 -5.48
C GLN A 122 31.01 -5.85 -6.90
N ASP A 123 30.53 -7.07 -7.15
CA ASP A 123 30.47 -7.65 -8.49
C ASP A 123 29.66 -6.77 -9.46
N LEU A 124 28.49 -6.29 -9.05
CA LEU A 124 27.69 -5.36 -9.86
C LEU A 124 28.44 -4.04 -10.13
N GLU A 125 29.08 -3.45 -9.12
CA GLU A 125 29.88 -2.22 -9.29
C GLU A 125 31.05 -2.43 -10.25
N ASP A 126 31.78 -3.53 -10.12
CA ASP A 126 32.93 -3.85 -10.96
C ASP A 126 32.51 -4.09 -12.42
N ARG A 127 31.40 -4.79 -12.64
CA ARG A 127 30.83 -4.98 -13.99
C ARG A 127 30.29 -3.69 -14.61
N LEU A 128 29.70 -2.79 -13.82
CA LEU A 128 29.30 -1.47 -14.33
C LEU A 128 30.51 -0.58 -14.70
N LYS A 129 31.62 -0.73 -13.97
CA LYS A 129 32.88 -0.04 -14.25
C LYS A 129 33.63 -0.58 -15.45
N ASN A 130 33.43 -1.85 -15.81
CA ASN A 130 34.03 -2.45 -16.98
C ASN A 130 33.19 -2.16 -18.25
N PRO A 131 33.71 -1.42 -19.25
CA PRO A 131 32.97 -1.11 -20.48
C PRO A 131 32.44 -2.32 -21.25
N GLU A 132 33.09 -3.48 -21.15
CA GLU A 132 32.68 -4.71 -21.85
C GLU A 132 31.41 -5.34 -21.25
N THR A 133 31.25 -5.26 -19.92
CA THR A 133 30.12 -5.86 -19.19
C THR A 133 29.07 -4.83 -18.76
N ALA A 134 29.39 -3.54 -18.85
CA ALA A 134 28.55 -2.45 -18.39
C ALA A 134 27.12 -2.45 -18.94
N LYS A 135 26.92 -2.83 -20.20
CA LYS A 135 25.60 -2.85 -20.84
C LYS A 135 24.66 -3.89 -20.21
N GLU A 136 25.19 -5.06 -19.87
CA GLU A 136 24.43 -6.12 -19.21
C GLU A 136 24.18 -5.78 -17.75
N ALA A 137 25.23 -5.33 -17.05
CA ALA A 137 25.16 -4.88 -15.66
C ALA A 137 24.19 -3.69 -15.46
N LEU A 138 23.99 -2.86 -16.49
CA LEU A 138 23.02 -1.75 -16.44
C LEU A 138 21.57 -2.24 -16.29
N LYS A 139 21.23 -3.40 -16.85
CA LYS A 139 19.89 -3.99 -16.69
C LYS A 139 19.68 -4.45 -15.26
N GLU A 140 20.66 -5.16 -14.70
CA GLU A 140 20.63 -5.57 -13.30
C GLU A 140 20.57 -4.37 -12.34
N TYR A 141 21.28 -3.28 -12.66
CA TYR A 141 21.15 -2.02 -11.95
C TYR A 141 19.72 -1.48 -11.97
N GLN A 142 19.09 -1.44 -13.16
CA GLN A 142 17.73 -0.94 -13.30
C GLN A 142 16.73 -1.82 -12.53
N GLU A 143 16.86 -3.14 -12.63
CA GLU A 143 16.04 -4.11 -11.87
C GLU A 143 16.18 -3.89 -10.36
N TYR A 144 17.42 -3.67 -9.88
CA TYR A 144 17.68 -3.42 -8.47
C TYR A 144 17.08 -2.10 -8.00
N VAL A 145 17.31 -1.02 -8.76
CA VAL A 145 16.83 0.32 -8.39
C VAL A 145 15.31 0.41 -8.49
N ALA A 146 14.67 -0.33 -9.40
CA ALA A 146 13.21 -0.41 -9.48
C ALA A 146 12.56 -0.82 -8.13
N GLN A 147 13.23 -1.67 -7.34
CA GLN A 147 12.75 -2.10 -6.02
C GLN A 147 12.69 -0.96 -4.99
N PHE A 148 13.36 0.17 -5.24
CA PHE A 148 13.38 1.30 -4.31
C PHE A 148 12.01 1.95 -4.19
N LYS A 149 11.15 1.78 -5.21
CA LYS A 149 9.78 2.30 -5.20
C LYS A 149 8.93 1.73 -4.05
N ASP A 150 9.25 0.50 -3.61
CA ASP A 150 8.53 -0.20 -2.54
C ASP A 150 9.36 -0.26 -1.24
N LEU A 151 10.70 -0.28 -1.36
CA LEU A 151 11.62 -0.45 -0.23
C LEU A 151 12.20 0.85 0.34
N TYR A 152 11.72 2.03 -0.08
CA TYR A 152 12.23 3.34 0.36
C TYR A 152 12.18 3.57 1.88
N ARG A 153 11.42 2.78 2.64
CA ARG A 153 11.36 2.84 4.11
C ARG A 153 12.55 2.12 4.78
N TYR A 154 13.23 1.23 4.08
CA TYR A 154 14.43 0.57 4.57
C TYR A 154 15.68 1.42 4.32
N SER A 155 16.74 1.16 5.08
CA SER A 155 18.06 1.72 4.76
C SER A 155 18.65 1.01 3.55
N ILE A 156 19.55 1.66 2.82
CA ILE A 156 20.20 1.02 1.67
C ILE A 156 20.91 -0.30 2.06
N ASN A 157 21.51 -0.37 3.25
CA ASN A 157 22.11 -1.60 3.75
C ASN A 157 21.08 -2.73 3.91
N ASN A 158 19.87 -2.41 4.37
CA ASN A 158 18.80 -3.38 4.51
C ASN A 158 18.21 -3.77 3.15
N VAL A 159 18.08 -2.84 2.20
CA VAL A 159 17.68 -3.16 0.81
C VAL A 159 18.68 -4.11 0.17
N MET A 160 19.98 -3.84 0.33
CA MET A 160 21.07 -4.71 -0.13
C MET A 160 20.97 -6.12 0.48
N LEU A 161 20.75 -6.20 1.80
CA LEU A 161 20.60 -7.48 2.51
C LEU A 161 19.37 -8.27 2.07
N ILE A 162 18.24 -7.59 1.82
CA ILE A 162 17.00 -8.19 1.36
C ILE A 162 17.23 -8.82 -0.01
N GLN A 163 17.74 -8.04 -0.97
CA GLN A 163 18.01 -8.51 -2.33
C GLN A 163 18.98 -9.70 -2.33
N ALA A 164 20.11 -9.58 -1.64
CA ALA A 164 21.14 -10.61 -1.65
C ALA A 164 20.66 -11.95 -1.08
N GLN A 165 19.82 -11.91 -0.04
CA GLN A 165 19.23 -13.13 0.53
C GLN A 165 18.18 -13.74 -0.39
N MET A 166 17.36 -12.93 -1.06
CA MET A 166 16.35 -13.41 -2.01
C MET A 166 17.00 -14.03 -3.25
N GLN A 167 17.99 -13.35 -3.83
CA GLN A 167 18.74 -13.86 -4.98
C GLN A 167 19.49 -15.16 -4.64
N LYS A 168 20.13 -15.24 -3.47
CA LYS A 168 20.78 -16.49 -3.01
C LYS A 168 19.80 -17.67 -2.91
N ARG A 169 18.52 -17.40 -2.69
CA ARG A 169 17.45 -18.42 -2.63
C ARG A 169 16.79 -18.68 -3.98
N GLY A 170 17.09 -17.88 -5.01
CA GLY A 170 16.40 -17.95 -6.31
C GLY A 170 14.95 -17.50 -6.25
N ILE A 171 14.60 -16.62 -5.30
CA ILE A 171 13.24 -16.09 -5.14
C ILE A 171 13.23 -14.66 -5.66
N GLU A 172 12.29 -14.34 -6.55
CA GLU A 172 12.07 -12.99 -7.04
C GLU A 172 11.49 -12.10 -5.92
N LEU A 173 11.91 -10.84 -5.88
CA LEU A 173 11.42 -9.90 -4.88
C LEU A 173 10.10 -9.27 -5.34
N SER A 174 9.05 -9.39 -4.52
CA SER A 174 7.73 -8.81 -4.85
C SER A 174 7.66 -7.29 -4.65
N GLY A 175 8.61 -6.72 -3.90
CA GLY A 175 8.57 -5.35 -3.40
C GLY A 175 7.84 -5.22 -2.05
N PHE A 176 6.98 -6.17 -1.69
CA PHE A 176 6.21 -6.15 -0.44
C PHE A 176 6.94 -6.92 0.67
N VAL A 177 7.80 -6.21 1.41
CA VAL A 177 8.60 -6.80 2.50
C VAL A 177 8.17 -6.23 3.85
N LYS A 178 7.61 -7.09 4.71
CA LYS A 178 7.09 -6.70 6.04
C LYS A 178 7.57 -7.62 7.16
N SER A 179 7.40 -7.18 8.41
CA SER A 179 7.71 -8.02 9.56
C SER A 179 6.67 -9.15 9.71
N GLU A 180 7.03 -10.21 10.43
CA GLU A 180 6.08 -11.30 10.75
C GLU A 180 4.82 -10.77 11.46
N LYS A 181 4.99 -9.75 12.31
CA LYS A 181 3.87 -9.11 13.01
C LYS A 181 2.91 -8.45 12.02
N ASP A 182 3.43 -7.63 11.12
CA ASP A 182 2.61 -6.89 10.16
C ASP A 182 1.87 -7.83 9.20
N TRP A 183 2.50 -8.94 8.80
CA TRP A 183 1.82 -9.96 8.00
C TRP A 183 0.67 -10.62 8.75
N LYS A 184 0.88 -11.00 10.01
CA LYS A 184 -0.18 -11.58 10.85
C LYS A 184 -1.35 -10.63 11.06
N GLU A 185 -1.08 -9.33 11.22
CA GLU A 185 -2.13 -8.29 11.31
C GLU A 185 -2.97 -8.19 10.03
N LEU A 186 -2.39 -8.52 8.87
CA LEU A 186 -3.08 -8.62 7.58
C LEU A 186 -3.77 -9.98 7.36
N GLY A 187 -3.73 -10.90 8.34
CA GLY A 187 -4.28 -12.25 8.19
C GLY A 187 -3.44 -13.18 7.30
N VAL A 188 -2.17 -12.83 7.07
CA VAL A 188 -1.24 -13.58 6.22
C VAL A 188 -0.32 -14.47 7.05
N SER A 189 -0.19 -15.73 6.64
CA SER A 189 0.70 -16.73 7.25
C SER A 189 2.06 -16.79 6.55
N ILE A 190 3.11 -16.99 7.33
CA ILE A 190 4.48 -17.17 6.84
C ILE A 190 4.72 -18.63 6.42
N LYS A 191 5.36 -18.84 5.26
CA LYS A 191 5.67 -20.18 4.72
C LYS A 191 7.16 -20.52 4.69
N ASP A 192 8.04 -19.52 4.73
CA ASP A 192 9.48 -19.73 4.48
C ASP A 192 10.36 -19.04 5.54
N LYS A 193 11.68 -19.23 5.47
CA LYS A 193 12.68 -18.69 6.39
C LYS A 193 12.76 -17.16 6.30
N PRO A 194 12.98 -16.46 7.42
CA PRO A 194 13.09 -15.00 7.42
C PRO A 194 14.26 -14.49 6.59
N ILE A 195 14.10 -13.28 6.07
CA ILE A 195 15.18 -12.41 5.63
C ILE A 195 15.69 -11.64 6.85
N LYS A 196 17.01 -11.64 7.06
CA LYS A 196 17.65 -10.91 8.17
C LYS A 196 17.96 -9.48 7.78
N ILE A 197 17.60 -8.53 8.63
CA ILE A 197 17.90 -7.09 8.44
C ILE A 197 18.53 -6.47 9.69
N PHE A 198 19.27 -5.37 9.50
CA PHE A 198 19.76 -4.58 10.61
C PHE A 198 18.62 -3.85 11.32
N VAL A 199 18.61 -3.96 12.64
CA VAL A 199 17.71 -3.21 13.53
C VAL A 199 18.52 -2.45 14.57
N PRO A 200 18.07 -1.25 14.98
CA PRO A 200 18.74 -0.49 16.03
C PRO A 200 18.58 -1.19 17.39
N HIS A 201 19.69 -1.32 18.11
CA HIS A 201 19.76 -1.73 19.50
C HIS A 201 20.28 -0.56 20.32
N ILE A 202 19.38 0.06 21.08
CA ILE A 202 19.65 1.28 21.85
C ILE A 202 20.05 0.86 23.27
N GLU A 203 21.30 1.14 23.63
CA GLU A 203 21.84 0.83 24.95
C GLU A 203 22.17 2.11 25.71
N LYS A 204 22.06 2.06 27.04
CA LYS A 204 22.50 3.15 27.92
C LYS A 204 24.02 3.27 27.84
N ALA A 205 24.51 4.49 27.63
CA ALA A 205 25.95 4.76 27.60
C ALA A 205 26.48 4.97 29.02
N TYR A 206 27.69 4.44 29.25
CA TYR A 206 28.40 4.52 30.52
C TYR A 206 29.83 5.00 30.29
N GLU A 207 30.42 5.64 31.29
CA GLU A 207 31.83 6.00 31.25
C GLU A 207 32.71 4.74 31.21
N MET A 208 33.74 4.79 30.38
CA MET A 208 34.73 3.73 30.27
C MET A 208 36.12 4.28 30.58
N GLN A 209 36.98 3.43 31.13
CA GLN A 209 38.39 3.71 31.33
C GLN A 209 39.25 2.64 30.63
N ALA A 210 40.38 3.09 30.10
CA ALA A 210 41.35 2.17 29.53
C ALA A 210 42.14 1.50 30.65
N VAL A 211 42.20 0.17 30.64
CA VAL A 211 43.03 -0.64 31.52
C VAL A 211 44.00 -1.42 30.64
N VAL A 212 45.28 -1.33 30.94
CA VAL A 212 46.31 -2.09 30.24
C VAL A 212 46.59 -3.35 31.04
N GLU A 213 46.19 -4.50 30.50
CA GLU A 213 46.51 -5.82 31.05
C GLU A 213 47.40 -6.55 30.04
N GLN A 214 48.58 -7.00 30.49
CA GLN A 214 49.52 -7.76 29.67
C GLN A 214 49.89 -7.08 28.32
N GLY A 215 49.96 -5.76 28.30
CA GLY A 215 50.28 -4.98 27.09
C GLY A 215 49.10 -4.78 26.13
N ILE A 216 47.92 -5.34 26.43
CA ILE A 216 46.69 -5.15 25.66
C ILE A 216 45.84 -4.07 26.34
N LYS A 217 45.46 -3.04 25.59
CA LYS A 217 44.60 -1.96 26.07
C LYS A 217 43.13 -2.39 25.97
N ASN A 218 42.53 -2.70 27.11
CA ASN A 218 41.11 -3.02 27.24
C ASN A 218 40.33 -1.79 27.76
N TYR A 219 39.03 -1.72 27.46
CA TYR A 219 38.15 -0.69 28.02
C TYR A 219 37.15 -1.34 28.96
N VAL A 220 37.11 -0.89 30.20
CA VAL A 220 36.17 -1.35 31.23
C VAL A 220 35.29 -0.20 31.69
N TYR A 221 34.08 -0.50 32.15
CA TYR A 221 33.20 0.51 32.72
C TYR A 221 33.82 1.13 33.98
N LYS A 222 33.73 2.45 34.11
CA LYS A 222 34.00 3.10 35.39
C LYS A 222 32.84 2.82 36.34
N LEU A 223 33.19 2.53 37.58
CA LEU A 223 32.24 2.29 38.64
C LEU A 223 32.31 3.45 39.65
N ASP A 224 31.17 3.80 40.24
CA ASP A 224 31.09 4.78 41.32
C ASP A 224 31.48 4.16 42.69
N GLU A 225 31.35 4.94 43.76
CA GLU A 225 31.66 4.52 45.14
C GLU A 225 30.78 3.35 45.63
N ASN A 226 29.62 3.13 45.00
CA ASN A 226 28.69 2.03 45.30
C ASN A 226 28.92 0.80 44.40
N GLY A 227 29.85 0.89 43.44
CA GLY A 227 30.12 -0.17 42.46
C GLY A 227 29.16 -0.20 41.28
N GLU A 228 28.38 0.86 41.07
CA GLU A 228 27.47 1.00 39.92
C GLU A 228 28.17 1.65 38.73
N LYS A 229 27.75 1.33 37.51
CA LYS A 229 28.32 1.92 36.29
C LYS A 229 27.97 3.41 36.21
N ILE A 230 28.98 4.25 36.04
CA ILE A 230 28.79 5.70 35.92
C ILE A 230 28.09 6.02 34.59
N PRO A 231 26.87 6.59 34.58
CA PRO A 231 26.17 6.95 33.35
C PRO A 231 26.90 8.09 32.62
N LYS A 232 27.00 7.98 31.29
CA LYS A 232 27.52 9.09 30.48
C LYS A 232 26.39 10.08 30.25
N LEU A 233 26.57 11.33 30.66
CA LEU A 233 25.52 12.37 30.54
C LEU A 233 25.77 13.29 29.33
N ASP A 234 24.69 13.79 28.73
CA ASP A 234 24.74 14.83 27.70
C ASP A 234 24.86 16.24 28.32
N LYS A 235 24.81 17.28 27.47
CA LYS A 235 24.94 18.68 27.91
C LYS A 235 23.80 19.14 28.83
N ASP A 236 22.66 18.45 28.78
CA ASP A 236 21.44 18.77 29.53
C ASP A 236 21.32 17.90 30.79
N GLY A 237 22.32 17.05 31.06
CA GLY A 237 22.36 16.16 32.23
C GLY A 237 21.59 14.85 32.06
N ASN A 238 21.09 14.54 30.86
CA ASN A 238 20.39 13.28 30.60
C ASN A 238 21.37 12.16 30.25
N GLN A 239 21.01 10.92 30.61
CA GLN A 239 21.84 9.76 30.26
C GLN A 239 21.86 9.56 28.74
N MET A 240 23.06 9.64 28.16
CA MET A 240 23.28 9.34 26.76
C MET A 240 22.96 7.88 26.46
N THR A 241 22.48 7.63 25.24
CA THR A 241 22.34 6.28 24.69
C THR A 241 23.32 6.08 23.54
N HIS A 242 23.82 4.85 23.39
CA HIS A 242 24.53 4.41 22.20
C HIS A 242 23.61 3.50 21.38
N THR A 243 23.43 3.83 20.10
CA THR A 243 22.69 2.98 19.16
C THR A 243 23.68 2.14 18.38
N SER A 244 23.62 0.83 18.57
CA SER A 244 24.28 -0.15 17.71
C SER A 244 23.27 -0.77 16.74
N TYR A 245 23.71 -1.45 15.68
CA TYR A 245 22.81 -2.09 14.71
C TYR A 245 23.13 -3.56 14.59
N TRP A 246 22.15 -4.42 14.88
CA TRP A 246 22.33 -5.86 14.90
C TRP A 246 21.48 -6.52 13.80
N LEU A 247 22.01 -7.56 13.18
CA LEU A 247 21.35 -8.29 12.08
C LEU A 247 20.34 -9.32 12.63
N THR A 248 19.43 -8.86 13.48
CA THR A 248 18.47 -9.72 14.21
C THR A 248 17.04 -9.54 13.74
N GLY A 249 16.73 -8.46 13.01
CA GLY A 249 15.40 -8.22 12.46
C GLY A 249 15.00 -9.32 11.49
N LYS A 250 13.72 -9.69 11.51
CA LYS A 250 13.14 -10.72 10.64
C LYS A 250 12.01 -10.10 9.83
N VAL A 251 12.17 -10.13 8.52
CA VAL A 251 11.16 -9.70 7.56
C VAL A 251 10.94 -10.79 6.51
N TYR A 252 9.83 -10.68 5.80
CA TYR A 252 9.37 -11.66 4.82
C TYR A 252 8.81 -10.91 3.63
N ASP A 253 9.23 -11.32 2.44
CA ASP A 253 8.62 -10.90 1.18
C ASP A 253 7.27 -11.61 0.96
N ALA A 254 6.35 -11.03 0.18
CA ALA A 254 5.07 -11.66 -0.12
C ALA A 254 5.22 -13.08 -0.71
N ASN A 255 6.26 -13.33 -1.52
CA ASN A 255 6.58 -14.65 -2.08
C ASN A 255 6.98 -15.70 -1.02
N GLN A 256 7.19 -15.28 0.24
CA GLN A 256 7.51 -16.16 1.38
C GLN A 256 6.30 -16.43 2.29
N THR A 257 5.10 -16.04 1.84
CA THR A 257 3.86 -16.05 2.63
C THR A 257 2.68 -16.65 1.85
N ASP A 258 1.49 -16.67 2.45
CA ASP A 258 0.23 -16.92 1.75
C ASP A 258 -0.51 -15.67 1.26
N ALA A 259 0.15 -14.51 1.17
CA ALA A 259 -0.50 -13.25 0.81
C ALA A 259 -1.22 -13.29 -0.55
N TYR A 260 -0.68 -14.05 -1.52
CA TYR A 260 -1.30 -14.22 -2.82
C TYR A 260 -2.47 -15.21 -2.78
N GLU A 261 -2.31 -16.36 -2.10
CA GLU A 261 -3.38 -17.35 -1.99
C GLU A 261 -4.56 -16.87 -1.14
N SER A 262 -4.30 -16.00 -0.16
CA SER A 262 -5.32 -15.34 0.66
C SER A 262 -5.98 -14.15 -0.05
N GLY A 263 -5.48 -13.72 -1.21
CA GLY A 263 -6.00 -12.58 -1.96
C GLY A 263 -5.73 -11.21 -1.32
N ILE A 264 -4.93 -11.16 -0.25
CA ILE A 264 -4.50 -9.92 0.41
C ILE A 264 -3.62 -9.08 -0.52
N ILE A 265 -2.76 -9.74 -1.29
CA ILE A 265 -1.98 -9.11 -2.35
C ILE A 265 -2.38 -9.72 -3.67
N LYS A 266 -2.66 -8.86 -4.65
CA LYS A 266 -2.88 -9.30 -6.03
C LYS A 266 -1.53 -9.60 -6.67
N LYS A 267 -1.42 -10.78 -7.26
CA LYS A 267 -0.28 -11.09 -8.12
C LYS A 267 -0.41 -10.26 -9.38
N ILE A 268 0.52 -9.32 -9.57
CA ILE A 268 0.67 -8.60 -10.83
C ILE A 268 1.62 -9.47 -11.65
N ASP A 269 1.10 -10.16 -12.65
CA ASP A 269 1.93 -11.02 -13.51
C ASP A 269 2.78 -10.13 -14.43
N GLY A 270 4.09 -10.16 -14.23
CA GLY A 270 5.06 -9.41 -15.00
C GLY A 270 5.21 -7.94 -14.59
N VAL A 271 6.32 -7.34 -15.01
CA VAL A 271 6.48 -5.88 -15.00
C VAL A 271 5.50 -5.33 -16.03
N GLU A 272 4.22 -5.19 -15.68
CA GLU A 272 3.35 -4.26 -16.40
C GLU A 272 3.89 -2.86 -16.10
N LEU A 273 4.86 -2.42 -16.91
CA LEU A 273 4.89 -1.04 -17.36
C LEU A 273 3.59 -0.83 -18.15
N ALA A 274 2.46 -0.76 -17.45
CA ALA A 274 1.22 -0.33 -18.06
C ALA A 274 1.50 1.10 -18.51
N ASN A 275 1.62 1.35 -19.82
CA ASN A 275 1.90 2.66 -20.38
C ASN A 275 0.68 3.57 -20.13
N GLU A 276 0.55 4.03 -18.88
CA GLU A 276 -0.57 4.82 -18.38
C GLU A 276 -0.61 6.09 -19.21
N ARG A 277 -1.77 6.37 -19.80
CA ARG A 277 -1.94 7.53 -20.68
C ARG A 277 -2.46 8.68 -19.84
N TYR A 278 -1.56 9.60 -19.52
CA TYR A 278 -1.93 10.80 -18.78
C TYR A 278 -2.55 11.85 -19.70
N THR A 279 -3.57 12.52 -19.21
CA THR A 279 -4.18 13.70 -19.84
C THR A 279 -3.46 14.97 -19.40
N LYS A 280 -3.73 16.07 -20.10
CA LYS A 280 -3.20 17.39 -19.71
C LYS A 280 -3.69 17.82 -18.32
N ASP A 281 -4.92 17.47 -17.95
CA ASP A 281 -5.48 17.80 -16.65
C ASP A 281 -4.81 17.00 -15.52
N ASP A 282 -4.51 15.71 -15.77
CA ASP A 282 -3.72 14.90 -14.83
C ASP A 282 -2.34 15.52 -14.60
N LEU A 283 -1.65 15.92 -15.67
CA LEU A 283 -0.34 16.56 -15.60
C LEU A 283 -0.39 17.88 -14.80
N ILE A 284 -1.44 18.69 -14.99
CA ILE A 284 -1.64 19.93 -14.24
C ILE A 284 -1.88 19.64 -12.76
N GLU A 285 -2.67 18.62 -12.43
CA GLU A 285 -2.94 18.24 -11.04
C GLU A 285 -1.69 17.70 -10.34
N ILE A 286 -0.95 16.81 -11.01
CA ILE A 286 0.35 16.33 -10.54
C ILE A 286 1.31 17.51 -10.30
N ALA A 287 1.43 18.43 -11.26
CA ALA A 287 2.30 19.59 -11.14
C ALA A 287 1.88 20.51 -9.98
N LYS A 288 0.58 20.72 -9.74
CA LYS A 288 0.09 21.47 -8.58
C LYS A 288 0.51 20.83 -7.26
N VAL A 289 0.33 19.52 -7.14
CA VAL A 289 0.71 18.77 -5.93
C VAL A 289 2.22 18.85 -5.71
N PHE A 290 3.02 18.64 -6.76
CA PHE A 290 4.47 18.76 -6.67
C PHE A 290 4.89 20.18 -6.27
N SER A 291 4.28 21.20 -6.87
CA SER A 291 4.56 22.60 -6.57
C SER A 291 4.31 22.93 -5.11
N ASP A 292 3.16 22.54 -4.56
CA ASP A 292 2.85 22.75 -3.15
C ASP A 292 3.75 21.95 -2.21
N LYS A 293 3.90 20.64 -2.43
CA LYS A 293 4.61 19.75 -1.50
C LYS A 293 6.12 19.94 -1.53
N LEU A 294 6.68 20.32 -2.67
CA LEU A 294 8.13 20.48 -2.85
C LEU A 294 8.58 21.94 -2.87
N LYS A 295 7.65 22.90 -2.76
CA LYS A 295 7.91 24.34 -2.75
C LYS A 295 8.79 24.74 -3.95
N VAL A 296 8.24 24.52 -5.13
CA VAL A 296 8.88 24.76 -6.43
C VAL A 296 7.83 25.25 -7.44
N ASP A 297 8.16 26.28 -8.21
CA ASP A 297 7.27 26.80 -9.24
C ASP A 297 7.43 25.97 -10.52
N ILE A 298 6.36 25.35 -11.03
CA ILE A 298 6.41 24.48 -12.22
C ILE A 298 5.73 25.19 -13.40
N ASN A 299 6.45 25.31 -14.51
CA ASN A 299 6.02 26.04 -15.70
C ASN A 299 6.12 25.17 -16.96
N PHE A 300 5.01 25.06 -17.69
CA PHE A 300 4.98 24.42 -19.01
C PHE A 300 4.98 25.50 -20.09
N ARG A 301 5.99 25.51 -20.96
CA ARG A 301 6.10 26.51 -22.04
C ARG A 301 6.99 25.99 -23.17
N PRO A 302 6.85 26.51 -24.41
CA PRO A 302 7.77 26.15 -25.48
C PRO A 302 9.20 26.54 -25.12
N ILE A 303 10.13 25.60 -25.20
CA ILE A 303 11.57 25.83 -24.99
C ILE A 303 12.26 25.82 -26.34
N GLN A 304 13.00 26.89 -26.68
CA GLN A 304 13.62 27.09 -28.00
C GLN A 304 14.95 26.33 -28.20
N GLN A 305 15.35 25.46 -27.27
CA GLN A 305 16.59 24.68 -27.31
C GLN A 305 16.25 23.19 -27.35
N ASP A 306 17.18 22.34 -27.79
CA ASP A 306 17.06 20.86 -27.79
C ASP A 306 17.02 20.26 -26.36
N MET A 307 16.37 20.94 -25.42
CA MET A 307 16.22 20.59 -24.01
C MET A 307 14.73 20.34 -23.71
N SER A 308 14.45 19.17 -23.13
CA SER A 308 13.10 18.80 -22.70
C SER A 308 12.63 19.58 -21.47
N GLY A 309 13.55 20.02 -20.61
CA GLY A 309 13.25 20.76 -19.39
C GLY A 309 14.50 21.20 -18.66
N TYR A 310 14.33 21.99 -17.59
CA TYR A 310 15.42 22.33 -16.67
C TYR A 310 14.90 22.82 -15.30
N PHE A 311 15.66 22.51 -14.26
CA PHE A 311 15.55 23.05 -12.92
C PHE A 311 16.51 24.23 -12.72
N THR A 312 16.04 25.29 -12.06
CA THR A 312 16.87 26.43 -11.67
C THR A 312 16.49 26.96 -10.29
N THR A 313 17.44 27.64 -9.64
CA THR A 313 17.19 28.38 -8.40
C THR A 313 17.64 29.82 -8.60
N LYS A 314 16.70 30.76 -8.55
CA LYS A 314 16.93 32.20 -8.71
C LYS A 314 16.41 32.95 -7.50
N ASN A 315 17.24 33.81 -6.91
CA ASN A 315 16.86 34.63 -5.75
C ASN A 315 16.24 33.83 -4.58
N GLY A 316 16.72 32.60 -4.36
CA GLY A 316 16.19 31.70 -3.31
C GLY A 316 14.86 31.01 -3.66
N LYS A 317 14.33 31.21 -4.86
CA LYS A 317 13.14 30.50 -5.37
C LYS A 317 13.56 29.39 -6.34
N SER A 318 12.96 28.22 -6.16
CA SER A 318 13.14 27.07 -7.03
C SER A 318 12.10 27.08 -8.14
N GLU A 319 12.53 26.91 -9.38
CA GLU A 319 11.68 26.87 -10.57
C GLU A 319 12.02 25.65 -11.44
N ILE A 320 11.00 25.00 -11.99
CA ILE A 320 11.10 23.94 -12.99
C ILE A 320 10.38 24.43 -14.25
N HIS A 321 11.03 24.24 -15.41
CA HIS A 321 10.50 24.59 -16.71
C HIS A 321 10.50 23.35 -17.61
N ILE A 322 9.36 23.00 -18.20
CA ILE A 322 9.18 21.82 -19.05
C ILE A 322 8.69 22.27 -20.44
N ASP A 323 9.24 21.67 -21.51
CA ASP A 323 8.83 21.96 -22.88
C ASP A 323 7.40 21.48 -23.14
N SER A 324 6.50 22.42 -23.41
CA SER A 324 5.08 22.13 -23.65
C SER A 324 4.80 21.48 -25.01
N ASN A 325 5.79 21.38 -25.89
CA ASN A 325 5.65 20.76 -27.21
C ASN A 325 5.81 19.22 -27.19
N MET A 326 6.30 18.64 -26.09
CA MET A 326 6.39 17.19 -25.91
C MET A 326 5.01 16.58 -25.67
N ASP A 327 4.84 15.28 -25.90
CA ASP A 327 3.64 14.58 -25.44
C ASP A 327 3.56 14.55 -23.89
N ILE A 328 2.37 14.34 -23.36
CA ILE A 328 2.08 14.47 -21.93
C ILE A 328 2.92 13.51 -21.07
N ASN A 329 3.13 12.26 -21.53
CA ASN A 329 3.92 11.28 -20.78
C ASN A 329 5.40 11.70 -20.73
N ASN A 330 5.95 12.18 -21.84
CA ASN A 330 7.31 12.73 -21.87
C ASN A 330 7.45 14.02 -21.06
N GLN A 331 6.42 14.87 -21.01
CA GLN A 331 6.39 16.03 -20.10
C GLN A 331 6.44 15.59 -18.63
N LEU A 332 5.66 14.56 -18.25
CA LEU A 332 5.67 14.03 -16.89
C LEU A 332 7.01 13.37 -16.53
N ALA A 333 7.56 12.54 -17.42
CA ALA A 333 8.86 11.91 -17.22
C ALA A 333 9.98 12.96 -17.03
N THR A 334 9.97 14.02 -17.85
CA THR A 334 10.89 15.15 -17.71
C THR A 334 10.68 15.90 -16.40
N LEU A 335 9.42 16.13 -16.00
CA LEU A 335 9.10 16.75 -14.71
C LEU A 335 9.67 15.95 -13.54
N LEU A 336 9.57 14.61 -13.57
CA LEU A 336 10.13 13.74 -12.53
C LEU A 336 11.66 13.83 -12.46
N HIS A 337 12.35 13.96 -13.60
CA HIS A 337 13.80 14.22 -13.66
C HIS A 337 14.17 15.55 -13.00
N GLU A 338 13.46 16.63 -13.34
CA GLU A 338 13.73 17.95 -12.76
C GLU A 338 13.36 18.03 -11.26
N VAL A 339 12.33 17.30 -10.84
CA VAL A 339 12.00 17.09 -9.42
C VAL A 339 13.14 16.35 -8.71
N GLY A 340 13.77 15.38 -9.37
CA GLY A 340 14.99 14.72 -8.89
C GLY A 340 16.08 15.73 -8.56
N HIS A 341 16.40 16.65 -9.48
CA HIS A 341 17.35 17.74 -9.21
C HIS A 341 16.93 18.63 -8.05
N ARG A 342 15.63 18.97 -7.94
CA ARG A 342 15.10 19.79 -6.85
C ARG A 342 15.29 19.12 -5.48
N ILE A 343 15.09 17.81 -5.37
CA ILE A 343 15.20 17.07 -4.11
C ILE A 343 16.65 16.73 -3.78
N LEU A 344 17.41 16.23 -4.74
CA LEU A 344 18.78 15.75 -4.53
C LEU A 344 19.80 16.88 -4.39
N HIS A 345 19.60 18.02 -5.06
CA HIS A 345 20.67 19.00 -5.26
C HIS A 345 20.32 20.43 -4.86
N THR A 346 19.36 20.59 -3.96
CA THR A 346 19.19 21.84 -3.21
C THR A 346 19.94 21.78 -1.88
N GLN A 347 20.34 22.95 -1.38
CA GLN A 347 21.34 23.15 -0.31
C GLN A 347 21.03 22.44 1.03
N ASP A 348 19.81 21.93 1.21
CA ASP A 348 19.26 21.47 2.49
C ASP A 348 19.25 19.95 2.68
N TYR A 349 19.49 19.13 1.65
CA TYR A 349 19.13 17.70 1.72
C TYR A 349 20.28 16.70 1.82
N PHE A 350 21.49 17.05 1.37
CA PHE A 350 22.66 16.18 1.45
C PHE A 350 23.86 17.01 1.90
N ASP A 351 24.70 16.45 2.79
CA ASP A 351 25.98 17.04 3.19
C ASP A 351 26.68 17.66 1.98
N ARG A 352 27.37 18.79 2.14
CA ARG A 352 28.01 19.55 1.04
C ARG A 352 29.04 18.68 0.30
N LYS A 353 28.58 17.78 -0.57
CA LYS A 353 29.40 16.94 -1.43
C LYS A 353 30.04 17.85 -2.48
N VAL A 354 31.27 17.51 -2.86
CA VAL A 354 31.95 18.21 -3.95
C VAL A 354 31.08 18.11 -5.20
N PHE A 355 30.83 19.25 -5.85
CA PHE A 355 30.01 19.30 -7.04
C PHE A 355 30.59 18.38 -8.13
N ASN A 356 29.78 17.43 -8.60
CA ASN A 356 30.10 16.56 -9.73
C ASN A 356 28.86 16.46 -10.62
N LYS A 357 28.94 17.05 -11.83
CA LYS A 357 27.80 17.12 -12.76
C LYS A 357 27.31 15.72 -13.15
N THR A 358 28.20 14.81 -13.55
CA THR A 358 27.83 13.47 -14.01
C THR A 358 27.16 12.66 -12.91
N ARG A 359 27.65 12.77 -11.65
CA ARG A 359 26.98 12.18 -10.48
C ARG A 359 25.56 12.71 -10.32
N ARG A 360 25.39 14.03 -10.38
CA ARG A 360 24.09 14.68 -10.21
C ARG A 360 23.09 14.21 -11.25
N GLU A 361 23.47 14.20 -12.53
CA GLU A 361 22.60 13.68 -13.59
C GLU A 361 22.27 12.19 -13.37
N CYS A 362 23.24 11.37 -12.98
CA CYS A 362 23.02 9.96 -12.66
C CYS A 362 22.00 9.77 -11.53
N GLU A 363 22.13 10.53 -10.43
CA GLU A 363 21.20 10.46 -9.30
C GLU A 363 19.79 10.91 -9.72
N ALA A 364 19.69 11.99 -10.49
CA ALA A 364 18.41 12.52 -10.98
C ALA A 364 17.72 11.55 -11.95
N GLU A 365 18.45 10.97 -12.91
CA GLU A 365 17.91 9.94 -13.81
C GLU A 365 17.44 8.70 -13.05
N SER A 366 18.20 8.28 -12.03
CA SER A 366 17.84 7.11 -11.22
C SER A 366 16.60 7.37 -10.39
N PHE A 367 16.51 8.55 -9.79
CA PHE A 367 15.29 9.00 -9.11
C PHE A 367 14.10 9.01 -10.08
N ALA A 368 14.28 9.62 -11.27
CA ALA A 368 13.25 9.72 -12.28
C ALA A 368 12.75 8.35 -12.74
N PHE A 369 13.66 7.39 -12.96
CA PHE A 369 13.33 6.01 -13.31
C PHE A 369 12.47 5.34 -12.23
N ILE A 370 12.84 5.47 -10.96
CA ILE A 370 12.08 4.89 -9.84
C ILE A 370 10.69 5.51 -9.76
N THR A 371 10.60 6.84 -9.77
CA THR A 371 9.31 7.51 -9.68
C THR A 371 8.47 7.27 -10.91
N SER A 372 9.07 7.19 -12.09
CA SER A 372 8.37 6.82 -13.32
C SER A 372 7.71 5.45 -13.21
N ASN A 373 8.39 4.47 -12.59
CA ASN A 373 7.77 3.18 -12.28
C ASN A 373 6.59 3.29 -11.28
N GLN A 374 6.61 4.25 -10.36
CA GLN A 374 5.46 4.53 -9.47
C GLN A 374 4.28 5.15 -10.22
N PHE A 375 4.56 5.98 -11.23
CA PHE A 375 3.58 6.57 -12.15
C PHE A 375 3.29 5.67 -13.36
N LYS A 376 3.83 4.44 -13.40
CA LYS A 376 3.67 3.50 -14.53
C LYS A 376 4.01 4.14 -15.91
N LEU A 377 5.09 4.89 -15.98
CA LEU A 377 5.61 5.44 -17.23
C LEU A 377 6.68 4.53 -17.81
N GLU A 378 6.63 4.29 -19.12
CA GLU A 378 7.74 3.69 -19.84
C GLU A 378 8.90 4.68 -19.90
N THR A 379 10.00 4.39 -19.20
CA THR A 379 11.21 5.22 -19.25
C THR A 379 12.45 4.37 -19.42
N SER A 380 13.42 4.91 -20.16
CA SER A 380 14.74 4.30 -20.36
C SER A 380 15.82 5.30 -19.95
N SER A 381 16.08 5.43 -18.64
CA SER A 381 17.13 6.34 -18.17
C SER A 381 18.08 5.66 -17.19
N ALA A 382 19.31 5.45 -17.67
CA ALA A 382 20.50 5.21 -16.85
C ALA A 382 21.77 5.65 -17.62
N LYS A 383 21.64 6.67 -18.48
CA LYS A 383 22.67 7.07 -19.44
C LYS A 383 23.89 7.65 -18.73
N TYR A 384 23.69 8.42 -17.66
CA TYR A 384 24.78 9.08 -16.93
C TYR A 384 25.43 8.18 -15.87
N LEU A 385 24.84 7.05 -15.52
CA LEU A 385 25.40 6.12 -14.52
C LEU A 385 26.78 5.60 -14.93
N LEU A 386 26.88 5.06 -16.14
CA LEU A 386 28.12 4.48 -16.64
C LEU A 386 29.22 5.54 -16.72
N GLY A 387 28.89 6.72 -17.22
CA GLY A 387 29.82 7.85 -17.29
C GLY A 387 30.31 8.30 -15.91
N TYR A 388 29.48 8.25 -14.87
CA TYR A 388 29.91 8.57 -13.51
C TYR A 388 30.82 7.49 -12.92
N LEU A 389 30.40 6.22 -12.96
CA LEU A 389 31.14 5.12 -12.35
C LEU A 389 32.50 4.87 -13.02
N GLN A 390 32.58 5.05 -14.34
CA GLN A 390 33.80 4.82 -15.11
C GLN A 390 34.79 6.00 -15.06
N ALA A 391 34.35 7.18 -14.62
CA ALA A 391 35.21 8.37 -14.56
C ALA A 391 36.25 8.33 -13.42
N ASP A 392 35.95 7.65 -12.30
CA ASP A 392 36.86 7.51 -11.17
C ASP A 392 36.62 6.15 -10.47
N PRO A 393 37.64 5.28 -10.32
CA PRO A 393 37.50 4.00 -9.62
C PRO A 393 37.06 4.14 -8.15
N ASN A 394 37.27 5.31 -7.53
CA ASN A 394 36.82 5.59 -6.17
C ASN A 394 35.32 5.90 -6.09
N ASN A 395 34.64 6.17 -7.20
CA ASN A 395 33.18 6.33 -7.20
C ASN A 395 32.53 5.02 -6.77
N LYS A 396 31.61 5.12 -5.80
CA LYS A 396 30.90 3.96 -5.24
C LYS A 396 29.44 3.99 -5.64
N LEU A 397 28.97 2.86 -6.15
CA LEU A 397 27.58 2.65 -6.54
C LEU A 397 26.65 2.81 -5.34
N LYS A 398 27.09 2.31 -4.18
CA LYS A 398 26.35 2.40 -2.91
C LYS A 398 26.05 3.84 -2.49
N ASP A 399 26.92 4.79 -2.82
CA ASP A 399 26.70 6.20 -2.47
C ASP A 399 25.56 6.80 -3.30
N VAL A 400 25.50 6.47 -4.59
CA VAL A 400 24.39 6.86 -5.48
C VAL A 400 23.10 6.24 -4.96
N PHE A 401 23.10 4.95 -4.64
CA PHE A 401 21.92 4.28 -4.10
C PHE A 401 21.43 4.89 -2.78
N ALA A 402 22.35 5.23 -1.87
CA ALA A 402 22.00 5.81 -0.59
C ALA A 402 21.29 7.16 -0.74
N ASP A 403 21.78 8.01 -1.65
CA ASP A 403 21.18 9.34 -1.87
C ASP A 403 19.85 9.23 -2.62
N VAL A 404 19.81 8.42 -3.68
CA VAL A 404 18.59 8.20 -4.48
C VAL A 404 17.48 7.59 -3.63
N LEU A 405 17.77 6.55 -2.82
CA LEU A 405 16.77 5.94 -1.94
C LEU A 405 16.21 6.95 -0.93
N LYS A 406 17.07 7.81 -0.37
CA LYS A 406 16.65 8.89 0.53
C LYS A 406 15.78 9.93 -0.19
N ALA A 407 16.10 10.27 -1.42
CA ALA A 407 15.31 11.18 -2.24
C ALA A 407 13.93 10.58 -2.56
N VAL A 408 13.86 9.30 -2.95
CA VAL A 408 12.60 8.57 -3.18
C VAL A 408 11.76 8.53 -1.91
N ARG A 409 12.38 8.24 -0.75
CA ARG A 409 11.68 8.30 0.54
C ARG A 409 11.10 9.69 0.80
N THR A 410 11.92 10.72 0.61
CA THR A 410 11.50 12.12 0.82
C THR A 410 10.34 12.51 -0.09
N PHE A 411 10.41 12.11 -1.35
CA PHE A 411 9.35 12.35 -2.32
C PHE A 411 8.05 11.67 -1.88
N ASN A 412 8.10 10.37 -1.56
CA ASN A 412 6.92 9.62 -1.11
C ASN A 412 6.34 10.14 0.21
N ASP A 413 7.18 10.53 1.18
CA ASP A 413 6.74 11.10 2.46
C ASP A 413 6.04 12.46 2.29
N LYS A 414 6.40 13.25 1.26
CA LYS A 414 5.81 14.58 1.00
C LYS A 414 4.61 14.54 0.06
N VAL A 415 4.68 13.74 -1.00
CA VAL A 415 3.71 13.73 -2.10
C VAL A 415 2.62 12.68 -1.89
N ASN A 416 2.94 11.54 -1.26
CA ASN A 416 2.08 10.37 -1.20
C ASN A 416 1.57 9.94 -2.58
N VAL A 417 2.46 9.35 -3.39
CA VAL A 417 2.18 8.99 -4.79
C VAL A 417 0.96 8.07 -4.93
N GLU A 418 0.79 7.12 -4.00
CA GLU A 418 -0.35 6.20 -4.02
C GLU A 418 -1.68 6.95 -3.88
N GLU A 419 -1.77 7.91 -2.96
CA GLU A 419 -2.96 8.74 -2.78
C GLU A 419 -3.22 9.63 -3.99
N LEU A 420 -2.18 10.25 -4.54
CA LEU A 420 -2.27 11.07 -5.75
C LEU A 420 -2.78 10.26 -6.95
N MET A 421 -2.21 9.08 -7.19
CA MET A 421 -2.62 8.20 -8.28
C MET A 421 -4.05 7.70 -8.10
N ASN A 422 -4.44 7.35 -6.86
CA ASN A 422 -5.81 6.96 -6.57
C ASN A 422 -6.81 8.11 -6.82
N LYS A 423 -6.44 9.35 -6.53
CA LYS A 423 -7.27 10.53 -6.84
C LYS A 423 -7.45 10.69 -8.34
N ILE A 424 -6.36 10.66 -9.10
CA ILE A 424 -6.36 10.77 -10.57
C ILE A 424 -7.23 9.68 -11.20
N HIS A 425 -7.04 8.41 -10.82
CA HIS A 425 -7.85 7.32 -11.37
C HIS A 425 -9.34 7.43 -11.02
N LYS A 426 -9.69 7.89 -9.81
CA LYS A 426 -11.10 8.10 -9.41
C LYS A 426 -11.75 9.20 -10.25
N GLU A 427 -11.06 10.31 -10.44
CA GLU A 427 -11.53 11.44 -11.25
C GLU A 427 -11.70 11.01 -12.73
N ASN A 428 -10.77 10.23 -13.26
CA ASN A 428 -10.86 9.67 -14.62
C ASN A 428 -12.00 8.65 -14.78
N THR A 429 -12.25 7.82 -13.76
CA THR A 429 -13.38 6.87 -13.77
C THR A 429 -14.72 7.61 -13.77
N GLN A 430 -14.87 8.64 -12.93
CA GLN A 430 -16.09 9.45 -12.87
C GLN A 430 -16.31 10.25 -14.16
N THR A 431 -15.25 10.78 -14.76
CA THR A 431 -15.32 11.54 -16.02
C THR A 431 -15.68 10.64 -17.19
N THR A 432 -15.13 9.42 -17.26
CA THR A 432 -15.49 8.42 -18.26
C THR A 432 -16.97 8.04 -18.16
N ILE A 433 -17.46 7.74 -16.95
CA ILE A 433 -18.88 7.41 -16.71
C ILE A 433 -19.79 8.56 -17.19
N LYS A 434 -19.49 9.80 -16.81
CA LYS A 434 -20.26 10.98 -17.26
C LYS A 434 -20.19 11.19 -18.77
N THR A 435 -19.05 10.93 -19.40
CA THR A 435 -18.88 11.07 -20.86
C THR A 435 -19.68 10.02 -21.61
N ASP A 436 -19.71 8.78 -21.11
CA ASP A 436 -20.50 7.70 -21.70
C ASP A 436 -22.00 7.91 -21.50
N GLU A 437 -22.42 8.44 -20.34
CA GLU A 437 -23.79 8.89 -20.10
C GLU A 437 -24.19 10.03 -21.03
N ASN A 438 -23.33 11.04 -21.20
CA ASN A 438 -23.59 12.15 -22.13
C ASN A 438 -23.62 11.70 -23.59
N LYS A 439 -22.76 10.75 -24.00
CA LYS A 439 -22.81 10.16 -25.34
C LYS A 439 -24.11 9.39 -25.58
N LYS A 440 -24.54 8.57 -24.60
CA LYS A 440 -25.82 7.87 -24.66
C LYS A 440 -26.99 8.86 -24.73
N PHE A 441 -26.97 9.89 -23.89
CA PHE A 441 -27.98 10.93 -23.87
C PHE A 441 -28.04 11.68 -25.22
N ASN A 442 -26.91 12.11 -25.76
CA ASN A 442 -26.86 12.76 -27.08
C ASN A 442 -27.34 11.84 -28.21
N GLN A 443 -27.03 10.54 -28.14
CA GLN A 443 -27.55 9.58 -29.12
C GLN A 443 -29.07 9.43 -29.02
N ILE A 444 -29.64 9.44 -27.82
CA ILE A 444 -31.10 9.44 -27.61
C ILE A 444 -31.73 10.68 -28.25
N ILE A 445 -31.14 11.86 -28.04
CA ILE A 445 -31.61 13.12 -28.65
C ILE A 445 -31.59 13.03 -30.17
N LEU A 446 -30.51 12.51 -30.77
CA LEU A 446 -30.41 12.31 -32.22
C LEU A 446 -31.47 11.33 -32.75
N ASN A 447 -31.69 10.21 -32.06
CA ASN A 447 -32.69 9.22 -32.47
C ASN A 447 -34.12 9.82 -32.43
N CYS A 448 -34.45 10.60 -31.40
CA CYS A 448 -35.75 11.27 -31.31
C CYS A 448 -35.90 12.33 -32.40
N GLN A 449 -34.81 13.03 -32.74
CA GLN A 449 -34.80 14.04 -33.80
C GLN A 449 -35.01 13.40 -35.19
N GLU A 450 -34.34 12.29 -35.49
CA GLU A 450 -34.53 11.52 -36.73
C GLU A 450 -35.97 11.00 -36.85
N ALA A 451 -36.51 10.40 -35.79
CA ALA A 451 -37.86 9.85 -35.77
C ALA A 451 -38.96 10.90 -36.03
N VAL A 452 -38.72 12.15 -35.62
CA VAL A 452 -39.64 13.28 -35.86
C VAL A 452 -39.53 13.82 -37.28
N TRP A 453 -38.32 13.84 -37.85
CA TRP A 453 -38.08 14.33 -39.22
C TRP A 453 -38.79 13.49 -40.28
N ASP A 454 -38.93 12.18 -40.03
CA ASP A 454 -39.58 11.24 -40.94
C ASP A 454 -41.13 11.37 -40.99
N ARG A 455 -41.74 12.23 -40.14
CA ARG A 455 -43.21 12.36 -40.01
C ARG A 455 -43.86 13.40 -40.94
N GLU A 456 -43.17 13.89 -41.96
CA GLU A 456 -43.65 14.96 -42.88
C GLU A 456 -44.07 16.28 -42.17
N LEU A 457 -43.64 16.51 -40.93
CA LEU A 457 -43.96 17.70 -40.10
C LEU A 457 -43.03 18.91 -40.35
N ALA A 458 -42.24 18.88 -41.43
CA ALA A 458 -41.00 19.65 -41.59
C ALA A 458 -41.15 21.18 -41.53
N ASP A 459 -42.34 21.73 -41.75
CA ASP A 459 -42.56 23.17 -41.88
C ASP A 459 -43.04 23.87 -40.58
N ASN A 460 -43.37 23.12 -39.51
CA ASN A 460 -43.79 23.70 -38.22
C ASN A 460 -42.83 23.38 -37.07
N LYS A 461 -41.96 24.34 -36.75
CA LYS A 461 -40.92 24.23 -35.71
C LYS A 461 -41.48 23.94 -34.31
N GLU A 462 -42.62 24.53 -33.94
CA GLU A 462 -43.24 24.29 -32.63
C GLU A 462 -43.79 22.87 -32.53
N LEU A 463 -44.40 22.38 -33.61
CA LEU A 463 -44.93 21.01 -33.66
C LEU A 463 -43.82 19.96 -33.66
N LEU A 464 -42.72 20.21 -34.38
CA LEU A 464 -41.50 19.39 -34.35
C LEU A 464 -40.91 19.33 -32.93
N ALA A 465 -40.84 20.47 -32.24
CA ALA A 465 -40.38 20.54 -30.86
C ALA A 465 -41.25 19.74 -29.88
N VAL A 466 -42.58 19.83 -30.00
CA VAL A 466 -43.52 19.04 -29.17
C VAL A 466 -43.40 17.55 -29.48
N ALA A 467 -43.34 17.16 -30.75
CA ALA A 467 -43.20 15.76 -31.16
C ALA A 467 -41.88 15.15 -30.63
N PHE A 468 -40.79 15.90 -30.70
CA PHE A 468 -39.49 15.51 -30.16
C PHE A 468 -39.53 15.29 -28.65
N LEU A 469 -40.12 16.22 -27.89
CA LEU A 469 -40.26 16.07 -26.44
C LEU A 469 -41.13 14.86 -26.09
N ARG A 470 -42.25 14.65 -26.80
CA ARG A 470 -43.13 13.50 -26.59
C ARG A 470 -42.42 12.17 -26.86
N ASP A 471 -41.72 12.05 -27.98
CA ASP A 471 -40.96 10.83 -28.31
C ASP A 471 -39.87 10.57 -27.27
N PHE A 472 -39.17 11.62 -26.83
CA PHE A 472 -38.16 11.52 -25.77
C PHE A 472 -38.76 10.98 -24.46
N TYR A 473 -39.82 11.60 -23.95
CA TYR A 473 -40.44 11.20 -22.69
C TYR A 473 -41.16 9.84 -22.77
N THR A 474 -41.60 9.44 -23.96
CA THR A 474 -42.22 8.13 -24.20
C THR A 474 -41.20 7.00 -24.23
N GLY A 475 -40.11 7.17 -24.98
CA GLY A 475 -39.12 6.12 -25.16
C GLY A 475 -38.07 6.03 -24.06
N TYR A 476 -37.75 7.16 -23.41
CA TYR A 476 -36.49 7.29 -22.67
C TYR A 476 -36.65 7.84 -21.23
N GLY A 477 -37.87 8.16 -20.81
CA GLY A 477 -38.18 8.53 -19.43
C GLY A 477 -37.94 10.01 -19.12
N SER A 478 -37.68 10.35 -17.85
CA SER A 478 -37.63 11.74 -17.37
C SER A 478 -36.26 12.39 -17.54
N ALA A 479 -36.23 13.64 -18.00
CA ALA A 479 -35.06 14.51 -18.01
C ALA A 479 -35.42 15.90 -17.44
N ASN A 480 -34.40 16.64 -16.99
CA ASN A 480 -34.60 17.98 -16.44
C ASN A 480 -35.24 18.92 -17.48
N ALA A 481 -36.37 19.54 -17.13
CA ALA A 481 -37.14 20.40 -18.02
C ALA A 481 -36.37 21.65 -18.50
N GLU A 482 -35.43 22.17 -17.71
CA GLU A 482 -34.55 23.29 -18.09
C GLU A 482 -33.53 22.86 -19.14
N THR A 483 -32.98 21.65 -19.00
CA THR A 483 -32.09 21.05 -20.01
C THR A 483 -32.82 20.81 -21.33
N MET A 484 -34.01 20.22 -21.27
CA MET A 484 -34.82 19.94 -22.46
C MET A 484 -35.34 21.21 -23.14
N SER A 485 -35.68 22.25 -22.37
CA SER A 485 -36.01 23.58 -22.88
C SER A 485 -34.83 24.18 -23.66
N GLY A 486 -33.61 24.09 -23.13
CA GLY A 486 -32.40 24.51 -23.83
C GLY A 486 -32.16 23.76 -25.14
N ILE A 487 -32.35 22.44 -25.14
CA ILE A 487 -32.19 21.59 -26.33
C ILE A 487 -33.23 21.95 -27.40
N VAL A 488 -34.50 22.15 -27.01
CA VAL A 488 -35.56 22.55 -27.95
C VAL A 488 -35.27 23.90 -28.58
N LYS A 489 -34.79 24.86 -27.79
CA LYS A 489 -34.37 26.16 -28.29
C LYS A 489 -33.22 26.06 -29.28
N GLU A 490 -32.25 25.19 -29.03
CA GLU A 490 -31.10 24.99 -29.92
C GLU A 490 -31.49 24.27 -31.22
N LEU A 491 -32.22 23.15 -31.14
CA LEU A 491 -32.54 22.30 -32.28
C LEU A 491 -33.64 22.88 -33.17
N TYR A 492 -34.68 23.44 -32.57
CA TYR A 492 -35.89 23.86 -33.29
C TYR A 492 -36.08 25.38 -33.31
N GLN A 493 -35.25 26.15 -32.58
CA GLN A 493 -35.37 27.62 -32.47
C GLN A 493 -36.71 28.07 -31.88
N VAL A 494 -37.24 27.30 -30.93
CA VAL A 494 -38.50 27.57 -30.23
C VAL A 494 -38.23 27.82 -28.74
N ASP A 495 -38.77 28.92 -28.21
CA ASP A 495 -38.56 29.34 -26.82
C ASP A 495 -39.62 28.74 -25.88
N PHE A 496 -39.59 27.42 -25.68
CA PHE A 496 -40.43 26.78 -24.65
C PHE A 496 -39.87 27.06 -23.26
N THR A 497 -40.74 27.48 -22.35
CA THR A 497 -40.37 27.62 -20.94
C THR A 497 -40.28 26.24 -20.28
N LYS A 498 -39.58 26.18 -19.14
CA LYS A 498 -39.55 25.00 -18.27
C LYS A 498 -40.95 24.48 -17.90
N ASP A 499 -41.93 25.37 -17.74
CA ASP A 499 -43.32 25.00 -17.44
C ASP A 499 -44.02 24.37 -18.66
N ASP A 500 -43.68 24.81 -19.87
CA ASP A 500 -44.22 24.23 -21.11
C ASP A 500 -43.68 22.80 -21.32
N VAL A 501 -42.38 22.60 -21.12
CA VAL A 501 -41.74 21.28 -21.19
C VAL A 501 -42.31 20.33 -20.12
N PHE A 502 -42.48 20.82 -18.88
CA PHE A 502 -43.06 20.03 -17.80
C PHE A 502 -44.51 19.61 -18.09
N LYS A 503 -45.33 20.50 -18.68
CA LYS A 503 -46.69 20.16 -19.08
C LYS A 503 -46.73 19.10 -20.18
N ILE A 504 -45.81 19.17 -21.16
CA ILE A 504 -45.69 18.16 -22.21
C ILE A 504 -45.31 16.80 -21.60
N GLU A 505 -44.33 16.77 -20.69
CA GLU A 505 -43.94 15.56 -19.97
C GLU A 505 -45.11 14.94 -19.17
N GLU A 506 -45.86 15.76 -18.43
CA GLU A 506 -47.05 15.32 -17.68
C GLU A 506 -48.12 14.72 -18.61
N LEU A 507 -48.42 15.39 -19.72
CA LEU A 507 -49.41 14.93 -20.69
C LEU A 507 -48.96 13.62 -21.37
N THR A 508 -47.70 13.53 -21.77
CA THR A 508 -47.12 12.31 -22.35
C THR A 508 -47.17 11.14 -21.36
N LYS A 509 -46.87 11.36 -20.07
CA LYS A 509 -46.99 10.30 -19.05
C LYS A 509 -48.43 9.85 -18.84
N ARG A 510 -49.39 10.77 -18.83
CA ARG A 510 -50.83 10.44 -18.74
C ARG A 510 -51.31 9.68 -19.99
N GLU A 511 -50.77 10.00 -21.16
CA GLU A 511 -51.02 9.29 -22.41
C GLU A 511 -50.48 7.85 -22.36
N ILE A 512 -49.23 7.66 -21.91
CA ILE A 512 -48.59 6.34 -21.74
C ILE A 512 -49.37 5.47 -20.75
N ASN A 513 -49.88 6.07 -19.68
CA ASN A 513 -50.70 5.38 -18.67
C ASN A 513 -52.15 5.12 -19.15
N MET A 514 -52.48 5.45 -20.40
CA MET A 514 -53.81 5.31 -21.02
C MET A 514 -54.95 6.04 -20.27
N ASP A 515 -54.62 7.02 -19.42
CA ASP A 515 -55.58 7.88 -18.70
C ASP A 515 -56.26 8.88 -19.64
N LEU A 516 -55.69 9.11 -20.83
CA LEU A 516 -56.25 9.89 -21.93
C LEU A 516 -56.67 8.96 -23.08
N LYS A 517 -57.97 8.70 -23.27
CA LYS A 517 -58.48 7.96 -24.45
C LYS A 517 -59.11 8.92 -25.46
N VAL A 518 -58.37 9.35 -26.48
CA VAL A 518 -58.95 9.80 -27.76
C VAL A 518 -57.97 9.44 -28.89
N ASP A 519 -58.47 8.93 -30.01
CA ASP A 519 -57.71 8.56 -31.21
C ASP A 519 -56.78 9.70 -31.70
N PHE A 520 -55.47 9.45 -31.67
CA PHE A 520 -54.37 10.37 -32.03
C PHE A 520 -53.70 10.01 -33.37
N GLU A 521 -54.39 9.30 -34.26
CA GLU A 521 -53.81 8.93 -35.56
C GLU A 521 -54.21 9.93 -36.66
N ASP A 522 -53.16 10.55 -37.22
CA ASP A 522 -53.06 11.14 -38.56
C ASP A 522 -53.46 12.60 -38.84
N LYS A 523 -53.32 13.55 -37.90
CA LYS A 523 -53.23 14.99 -38.27
C LYS A 523 -52.19 15.78 -37.47
N PRO A 524 -51.45 16.71 -38.12
CA PRO A 524 -50.53 17.63 -37.44
C PRO A 524 -51.32 18.65 -36.63
N TYR A 525 -51.11 18.66 -35.31
CA TYR A 525 -51.80 19.60 -34.40
C TYR A 525 -51.22 21.01 -34.48
N SER A 526 -52.06 22.04 -34.52
CA SER A 526 -51.61 23.41 -34.21
C SER A 526 -51.78 23.71 -32.72
N ILE A 527 -50.99 24.64 -32.17
CA ILE A 527 -51.18 25.16 -30.78
C ILE A 527 -52.61 25.66 -30.55
N GLU A 528 -53.32 26.07 -31.61
CA GLU A 528 -54.71 26.52 -31.54
C GLU A 528 -55.71 25.36 -31.35
N GLU A 529 -55.42 24.15 -31.85
CA GLU A 529 -56.29 22.97 -31.68
C GLU A 529 -56.20 22.38 -30.27
N ILE A 530 -55.03 22.45 -29.65
CA ILE A 530 -54.83 22.10 -28.23
C ILE A 530 -55.57 23.12 -27.32
N ARG A 531 -55.53 24.41 -27.67
CA ARG A 531 -56.31 25.46 -26.97
C ARG A 531 -57.82 25.29 -27.17
N ALA A 532 -58.26 24.93 -28.38
CA ALA A 532 -59.68 24.72 -28.68
C ALA A 532 -60.28 23.54 -27.91
N LYS A 533 -59.51 22.46 -27.68
CA LYS A 533 -59.92 21.34 -26.83
C LYS A 533 -60.10 21.78 -25.37
N TYR A 534 -59.24 22.67 -24.88
CA TYR A 534 -59.33 23.23 -23.53
C TYR A 534 -60.53 24.19 -23.36
N ASP A 535 -60.86 24.97 -24.40
CA ASP A 535 -62.04 25.85 -24.41
C ASP A 535 -63.38 25.10 -24.48
N LEU A 536 -63.36 23.86 -24.99
CA LEU A 536 -64.52 22.94 -25.06
C LEU A 536 -64.80 22.25 -23.73
N GLU A 537 -63.79 21.98 -22.91
CA GLU A 537 -63.92 21.38 -21.58
C GLU A 537 -64.43 22.37 -20.50
N MET A 538 -64.57 23.66 -20.85
CA MET A 538 -64.95 24.75 -19.94
C MET A 538 -66.34 25.38 -20.24
N LYS A 539 -67.19 24.79 -21.11
CA LYS A 539 -68.53 25.36 -21.44
C LYS A 539 -69.69 24.45 -21.03
N ASP A 540 -70.55 24.98 -20.16
CA ASP A 540 -71.73 24.34 -19.55
C ASP A 540 -72.78 23.81 -20.56
N GLU A 541 -73.40 22.69 -20.16
CA GLU A 541 -74.29 21.73 -20.83
C GLU A 541 -75.53 22.20 -21.62
N GLN A 542 -75.76 23.50 -21.88
CA GLN A 542 -77.09 23.95 -22.36
C GLN A 542 -77.32 23.90 -23.89
N GLY A 543 -76.49 23.22 -24.68
CA GLY A 543 -76.49 23.38 -26.15
C GLY A 543 -76.69 22.15 -27.04
N LEU A 544 -76.80 20.92 -26.54
CA LEU A 544 -76.68 19.72 -27.39
C LEU A 544 -78.03 19.05 -27.73
N SER A 545 -78.18 18.65 -29.00
CA SER A 545 -79.40 18.11 -29.60
C SER A 545 -79.64 16.62 -29.30
N GLU A 546 -80.88 16.13 -29.38
CA GLU A 546 -81.22 14.72 -29.06
C GLU A 546 -80.51 13.67 -29.94
N ALA A 547 -80.09 14.03 -31.16
CA ALA A 547 -79.30 13.15 -32.01
C ALA A 547 -77.92 12.84 -31.40
N GLN A 548 -77.35 13.78 -30.64
CA GLN A 548 -76.06 13.60 -29.97
C GLN A 548 -76.19 12.76 -28.69
N LYS A 549 -77.38 12.73 -28.06
CA LYS A 549 -77.66 11.89 -26.88
C LYS A 549 -77.87 10.41 -27.25
N ALA A 550 -78.39 10.10 -28.43
CA ALA A 550 -78.67 8.73 -28.87
C ALA A 550 -77.39 7.94 -29.26
N VAL A 551 -76.38 8.60 -29.82
CA VAL A 551 -75.10 7.97 -30.22
C VAL A 551 -74.28 7.55 -28.99
N LEU A 552 -74.35 8.33 -27.91
CA LEU A 552 -73.70 8.03 -26.62
C LEU A 552 -74.23 6.75 -25.97
N GLY A 553 -75.50 6.39 -26.19
CA GLY A 553 -76.13 5.21 -25.60
C GLY A 553 -75.67 3.88 -26.22
N SER A 554 -75.36 3.84 -27.52
CA SER A 554 -75.03 2.58 -28.21
C SER A 554 -73.56 2.15 -28.10
N MET A 555 -72.68 3.04 -27.64
CA MET A 555 -71.24 2.76 -27.53
C MET A 555 -70.85 2.10 -26.20
N TYR A 556 -71.69 2.23 -25.18
CA TYR A 556 -71.39 1.75 -23.82
C TYR A 556 -71.54 0.22 -23.66
N ASP A 557 -72.47 -0.40 -24.37
CA ASP A 557 -72.79 -1.83 -24.17
C ASP A 557 -71.82 -2.80 -24.87
N ASN A 558 -71.09 -2.36 -25.91
CA ASN A 558 -70.11 -3.20 -26.61
C ASN A 558 -68.72 -3.23 -25.94
N ALA A 559 -68.37 -2.22 -25.15
CA ALA A 559 -67.06 -2.14 -24.49
C ALA A 559 -66.95 -3.07 -23.26
N LEU A 560 -68.06 -3.32 -22.55
CA LEU A 560 -68.07 -4.11 -21.32
C LEU A 560 -67.95 -5.63 -21.55
N SER A 561 -68.33 -6.10 -22.74
CA SER A 561 -68.26 -7.53 -23.10
C SER A 561 -66.84 -7.97 -23.49
N ASN A 562 -66.05 -7.10 -24.11
CA ASN A 562 -64.69 -7.43 -24.54
C ASN A 562 -63.69 -7.32 -23.38
N PHE A 563 -63.90 -6.34 -22.50
CA PHE A 563 -63.05 -6.12 -21.31
C PHE A 563 -63.02 -7.30 -20.33
N LYS A 564 -64.11 -8.07 -20.21
CA LYS A 564 -64.16 -9.26 -19.34
C LYS A 564 -63.39 -10.46 -19.90
N LYS A 565 -63.24 -10.55 -21.23
CA LYS A 565 -62.58 -11.67 -21.90
C LYS A 565 -61.06 -11.55 -21.83
N ASP A 566 -60.55 -10.34 -21.99
CA ASP A 566 -59.10 -10.04 -21.94
C ASP A 566 -58.55 -10.16 -20.50
N MET A 567 -59.39 -9.92 -19.49
CA MET A 567 -59.03 -10.12 -18.08
C MET A 567 -58.88 -11.59 -17.68
N GLU A 568 -59.66 -12.51 -18.24
CA GLU A 568 -59.54 -13.95 -17.96
C GLU A 568 -58.28 -14.57 -18.58
N GLU A 569 -57.83 -14.08 -19.74
CA GLU A 569 -56.59 -14.54 -20.41
C GLU A 569 -55.33 -14.02 -19.69
N ALA A 570 -55.35 -12.78 -19.19
CA ALA A 570 -54.26 -12.20 -18.42
C ALA A 570 -54.07 -12.87 -17.03
N GLN A 571 -55.15 -13.31 -16.39
CA GLN A 571 -55.08 -14.05 -15.12
C GLN A 571 -54.44 -15.43 -15.29
N LYS A 572 -54.74 -16.14 -16.38
CA LYS A 572 -54.18 -17.47 -16.69
C LYS A 572 -52.67 -17.42 -16.95
N ALA A 573 -52.19 -16.41 -17.68
CA ALA A 573 -50.76 -16.22 -17.94
C ALA A 573 -49.97 -15.85 -16.66
N SER A 574 -50.61 -15.14 -15.73
CA SER A 574 -50.02 -14.78 -14.45
C SER A 574 -49.95 -15.96 -13.45
N GLU A 575 -50.93 -16.87 -13.50
CA GLU A 575 -50.93 -18.10 -12.69
C GLU A 575 -49.88 -19.13 -13.16
N GLU A 576 -49.60 -19.23 -14.47
CA GLU A 576 -48.56 -20.11 -15.03
C GLU A 576 -47.14 -19.61 -14.72
N PHE A 577 -46.93 -18.28 -14.65
CA PHE A 577 -45.64 -17.68 -14.33
C PHE A 577 -45.28 -17.76 -12.84
N ASN A 578 -46.28 -17.82 -11.96
CA ASN A 578 -46.11 -17.91 -10.50
C ASN A 578 -45.97 -19.35 -9.96
N GLN A 579 -45.99 -20.38 -10.82
CA GLN A 579 -45.75 -21.79 -10.42
C GLN A 579 -44.29 -22.26 -10.56
N ILE A 580 -43.35 -21.38 -10.97
CA ILE A 580 -41.91 -21.68 -10.93
C ILE A 580 -41.38 -21.34 -9.53
N SER A 581 -41.43 -22.30 -8.60
CA SER A 581 -40.93 -22.15 -7.23
C SER A 581 -39.42 -22.43 -7.13
N LEU A 582 -38.74 -21.60 -6.32
CA LEU A 582 -37.32 -21.61 -5.97
C LEU A 582 -37.03 -22.42 -4.68
N GLU A 583 -37.72 -23.53 -4.48
CA GLU A 583 -37.45 -24.49 -3.40
C GLU A 583 -37.35 -25.90 -3.98
N ASP A 584 -36.16 -26.25 -4.48
CA ASP A 584 -35.59 -27.61 -4.46
C ASP A 584 -34.19 -27.57 -5.10
N LYS A 585 -33.14 -27.46 -4.29
CA LYS A 585 -31.79 -27.88 -4.70
C LYS A 585 -31.56 -29.32 -4.27
N PRO A 586 -31.20 -30.23 -5.19
CA PRO A 586 -30.35 -31.37 -4.84
C PRO A 586 -28.98 -31.26 -5.52
N ASN A 587 -27.98 -31.00 -4.69
CA ASN A 587 -26.67 -31.68 -4.65
C ASN A 587 -25.99 -32.10 -5.98
N LEU A 588 -25.19 -31.21 -6.59
CA LEU A 588 -24.19 -31.55 -7.63
C LEU A 588 -22.91 -32.12 -6.99
N GLN A 589 -23.04 -33.22 -6.25
CA GLN A 589 -21.96 -34.13 -5.87
C GLN A 589 -22.50 -35.57 -5.81
N GLN A 590 -23.07 -36.08 -6.91
CA GLN A 590 -23.29 -37.55 -7.05
C GLN A 590 -23.62 -38.07 -8.47
N GLU A 591 -23.30 -37.36 -9.56
CA GLU A 591 -23.53 -37.87 -10.93
C GLU A 591 -22.25 -38.16 -11.76
N ASN A 592 -21.06 -38.15 -11.13
CA ASN A 592 -19.81 -38.64 -11.75
C ASN A 592 -19.26 -39.94 -11.13
N GLN A 593 -20.05 -40.67 -10.34
CA GLN A 593 -19.65 -41.96 -9.75
C GLN A 593 -20.59 -43.15 -10.00
N GLU A 594 -21.71 -42.99 -10.72
CA GLU A 594 -22.58 -44.13 -11.10
C GLU A 594 -22.58 -44.50 -12.59
N GLU A 595 -22.06 -43.66 -13.50
CA GLU A 595 -21.82 -44.08 -14.90
C GLU A 595 -20.53 -44.92 -15.09
N ASN A 596 -19.61 -44.92 -14.11
CA ASN A 596 -18.36 -45.70 -14.19
C ASN A 596 -18.45 -47.11 -13.55
N THR A 597 -19.58 -47.47 -12.96
CA THR A 597 -19.75 -48.78 -12.29
C THR A 597 -20.79 -49.68 -12.96
N THR A 598 -21.56 -49.18 -13.94
CA THR A 598 -22.47 -50.00 -14.76
C THR A 598 -22.01 -50.16 -16.22
N LYS A 599 -21.06 -49.35 -16.70
CA LYS A 599 -20.42 -49.49 -18.03
C LYS A 599 -19.07 -50.21 -18.05
N ASN A 600 -18.65 -50.82 -16.92
CA ASN A 600 -17.56 -51.81 -16.93
C ASN A 600 -18.05 -53.28 -17.04
N THR A 601 -19.36 -53.54 -16.99
CA THR A 601 -19.86 -54.93 -16.89
C THR A 601 -20.55 -55.46 -18.17
N GLN A 602 -20.77 -54.63 -19.20
CA GLN A 602 -21.33 -55.07 -20.50
C GLN A 602 -20.35 -55.01 -21.69
N ARG A 603 -19.10 -54.56 -21.49
CA ARG A 603 -18.06 -54.60 -22.54
C ARG A 603 -16.86 -55.51 -22.22
N GLN A 604 -16.87 -56.21 -21.08
CA GLN A 604 -16.00 -57.37 -20.78
C GLN A 604 -16.72 -58.73 -20.93
N GLN A 605 -17.91 -58.77 -21.53
CA GLN A 605 -18.61 -60.01 -21.89
C GLN A 605 -18.99 -60.14 -23.38
N ARG A 606 -18.55 -59.21 -24.25
CA ARG A 606 -18.61 -59.35 -25.72
C ARG A 606 -17.47 -58.56 -26.42
N GLN A 607 -16.22 -58.89 -26.08
CA GLN A 607 -15.04 -58.91 -26.97
C GLN A 607 -13.80 -59.33 -26.17
#